data_AF-A0A839VDZ2-F1
#
_entry.id   AF-A0A839VDZ2-F1
#
_cell.length_a   1.000
_cell.length_b   1.000
_cell.length_c   1.000
_cell.angle_alpha   90.00
_cell.angle_beta   90.00
_cell.angle_gamma   90.00
#
_symmetry.space_group_name_H-M   'P 1'
#
loop_
_entity.id
_entity.type
_entity.pdbx_description
1 polymer ?
#
loop_
_entity_poly.entity_id
_entity_poly.type
_entity_poly.pdbx_seq_one_letter_code
_entity_poly.pdbx_strand_id
1 'polypeptide(L)'
;MDVSIRLSAQPGALVDQLLPLPEVPSACLGFDALLACRLARARINLNRLERDTGSRDHSALAAARVEFALAARALADDLIARGLHSGRDGD
;
A
#
# COMPACT_ATOMS: atom_id res chain seq x y z
N MET A 1 10.78 11.81 -40.92
CA MET A 1 10.54 10.43 -41.38
C MET A 1 10.40 9.56 -40.15
N ASP A 2 9.31 8.80 -40.15
CA ASP A 2 8.74 8.00 -39.09
C ASP A 2 9.50 6.67 -38.92
N VAL A 3 9.72 6.22 -37.67
CA VAL A 3 9.93 4.79 -37.38
C VAL A 3 9.05 4.41 -36.19
N SER A 4 7.82 4.05 -36.54
CA SER A 4 6.82 3.42 -35.70
C SER A 4 7.31 2.16 -34.99
N ILE A 5 7.28 2.23 -33.65
CA ILE A 5 6.75 1.26 -32.68
C ILE A 5 6.41 -0.14 -33.23
N ARG A 6 7.06 -1.19 -32.70
CA ARG A 6 6.41 -2.45 -32.25
C ARG A 6 7.33 -3.19 -31.28
N LEU A 7 7.25 -2.88 -29.98
CA LEU A 7 7.64 -3.87 -28.98
C LEU A 7 6.39 -4.32 -28.23
N SER A 8 6.02 -5.55 -28.58
CA SER A 8 4.88 -6.31 -28.13
C SER A 8 4.70 -6.25 -26.61
N ALA A 9 3.52 -5.83 -26.18
CA ALA A 9 3.04 -6.06 -24.83
C ALA A 9 2.91 -7.58 -24.61
N GLN A 10 3.79 -8.15 -23.80
CA GLN A 10 3.60 -9.48 -23.24
C GLN A 10 2.99 -9.35 -21.84
N PRO A 11 1.67 -9.63 -21.67
CA PRO A 11 1.00 -9.58 -20.37
C PRO A 11 1.22 -10.90 -19.60
N GLY A 12 2.49 -11.31 -19.48
CA GLY A 12 2.88 -12.57 -18.80
C GLY A 12 4.08 -12.43 -17.86
N ALA A 13 4.87 -11.37 -18.00
CA ALA A 13 6.11 -11.17 -17.23
C ALA A 13 5.96 -10.26 -15.99
N LEU A 14 4.74 -9.93 -15.58
CA LEU A 14 4.48 -9.12 -14.37
C LEU A 14 4.21 -9.97 -13.11
N VAL A 15 4.06 -11.29 -13.24
CA VAL A 15 3.84 -12.17 -12.08
C VAL A 15 5.14 -12.54 -11.36
N ASP A 16 6.30 -12.46 -12.03
CA ASP A 16 7.61 -12.77 -11.43
C ASP A 16 8.28 -11.58 -10.71
N GLN A 17 7.66 -10.40 -10.70
CA GLN A 17 8.12 -9.25 -9.91
C GLN A 17 7.30 -9.09 -8.62
N LEU A 18 7.02 -10.22 -7.96
CA LEU A 18 6.88 -10.22 -6.51
C LEU A 18 8.22 -9.75 -5.95
N LEU A 19 8.36 -8.42 -5.86
CA LEU A 19 9.41 -7.74 -5.10
C LEU A 19 9.62 -8.51 -3.80
N PRO A 20 10.88 -8.71 -3.35
CA PRO A 20 11.12 -9.25 -2.02
C PRO A 20 10.31 -8.37 -1.06
N LEU A 21 9.29 -8.95 -0.44
CA LEU A 21 8.56 -8.28 0.62
C LEU A 21 9.67 -7.84 1.60
N PRO A 22 9.84 -6.54 1.87
CA PRO A 22 10.88 -6.11 2.79
C PRO A 22 10.66 -6.91 4.07
N GLU A 23 11.67 -7.67 4.50
CA GLU A 23 11.62 -8.43 5.74
C GLU A 23 11.29 -7.44 6.85
N VAL A 24 9.99 -7.35 7.17
CA VAL A 24 9.50 -6.51 8.24
C VAL A 24 10.05 -7.18 9.50
N PRO A 25 10.89 -6.49 10.29
CA PRO A 25 11.51 -7.08 11.47
C PRO A 25 10.46 -7.79 12.31
N SER A 26 10.75 -8.98 12.84
CA SER A 26 9.80 -9.82 13.58
C SER A 26 9.08 -9.14 14.75
N ALA A 27 9.51 -7.94 15.16
CA ALA A 27 8.73 -7.00 15.96
C ALA A 27 7.36 -6.64 15.33
N CYS A 28 7.15 -6.95 14.05
CA CYS A 28 5.90 -6.74 13.31
C CYS A 28 4.91 -7.89 13.38
N LEU A 29 5.29 -9.04 13.94
CA LEU A 29 4.46 -10.24 13.98
C LEU A 29 3.34 -10.19 15.03
N GLY A 30 3.24 -9.08 15.76
CA GLY A 30 2.11 -8.83 16.65
C GLY A 30 1.02 -7.95 16.05
N PHE A 31 1.22 -7.24 14.95
CA PHE A 31 0.30 -6.17 14.54
C PHE A 31 -1.05 -6.68 14.06
N ASP A 32 -2.09 -5.85 14.17
CA ASP A 32 -3.40 -6.18 13.64
C ASP A 32 -3.29 -6.39 12.11
N ALA A 33 -3.28 -7.66 11.72
CA ALA A 33 -3.17 -8.09 10.33
C ALA A 33 -4.29 -7.49 9.47
N LEU A 34 -5.44 -7.17 10.06
CA LEU A 34 -6.56 -6.54 9.35
C LEU A 34 -6.23 -5.08 9.00
N LEU A 35 -5.59 -4.31 9.91
CA LEU A 35 -5.16 -2.94 9.63
C LEU A 35 -4.08 -2.90 8.57
N ALA A 36 -3.11 -3.81 8.63
CA ALA A 36 -2.07 -3.95 7.62
C ALA A 36 -2.66 -4.33 6.24
N CYS A 37 -3.58 -5.30 6.20
CA CYS A 37 -4.27 -5.68 4.97
C CYS A 37 -5.11 -4.53 4.40
N ARG A 38 -5.81 -3.75 5.24
CA ARG A 38 -6.59 -2.60 4.82
C ARG A 38 -5.69 -1.53 4.19
N LEU A 39 -4.56 -1.23 4.82
CA LEU A 39 -3.58 -0.29 4.29
C LEU A 39 -3.01 -0.75 2.94
N ALA A 40 -2.64 -2.02 2.83
CA ALA A 40 -2.13 -2.60 1.59
C ALA A 40 -3.14 -2.49 0.45
N ARG A 41 -4.41 -2.83 0.71
CA ARG A 41 -5.49 -2.70 -0.28
C ARG A 41 -5.73 -1.26 -0.71
N ALA A 42 -5.74 -0.33 0.24
CA ALA A 42 -5.89 1.09 -0.04
C ALA A 42 -4.74 1.61 -0.92
N ARG A 43 -3.50 1.20 -0.63
CA ARG A 43 -2.31 1.57 -1.43
C ARG A 43 -2.36 1.02 -2.85
N ILE A 44 -2.77 -0.23 -3.03
CA ILE A 44 -2.93 -0.83 -4.37
C ILE A 44 -3.97 -0.07 -5.17
N ASN A 45 -5.12 0.26 -4.57
CA ASN A 45 -6.18 1.01 -5.25
C ASN A 45 -5.71 2.43 -5.64
N LEU A 46 -5.03 3.12 -4.74
CA LEU A 46 -4.47 4.45 -5.00
C LEU A 46 -3.46 4.40 -6.16
N ASN A 47 -2.49 3.48 -6.11
CA ASN A 47 -1.50 3.32 -7.17
C ASN A 47 -2.14 3.01 -8.53
N ARG A 48 -3.23 2.25 -8.55
CA ARG A 48 -3.96 1.95 -9.79
C ARG A 48 -4.58 3.22 -10.37
N LEU A 49 -5.25 4.02 -9.53
CA LEU A 49 -5.90 5.27 -9.95
C LEU A 49 -4.88 6.35 -10.33
N GLU A 50 -3.71 6.41 -9.69
CA GLU A 50 -2.65 7.36 -10.05
C GLU A 50 -1.97 7.03 -11.37
N ARG A 51 -1.94 5.75 -11.75
CA ARG A 51 -1.40 5.28 -13.04
C ARG A 51 -2.41 5.39 -14.18
N ASP A 52 -3.69 5.43 -13.86
CA ASP A 52 -4.76 5.63 -14.84
C ASP A 52 -4.88 7.12 -15.21
N THR A 53 -3.94 7.60 -16.02
CA THR A 53 -3.89 8.98 -16.51
C THR A 53 -4.97 9.29 -17.56
N GLY A 54 -5.71 8.27 -18.01
CA GLY A 54 -6.82 8.41 -18.95
C GLY A 54 -8.17 8.65 -18.27
N SER A 55 -8.31 8.29 -16.99
CA SER A 55 -9.52 8.50 -16.23
C SER A 55 -9.60 9.92 -15.66
N ARG A 56 -10.68 10.65 -15.98
CA ARG A 56 -11.01 11.97 -15.42
C ARG A 56 -11.62 11.90 -14.02
N ASP A 57 -11.63 10.73 -13.38
CA ASP A 57 -12.29 10.52 -12.09
C ASP A 57 -11.42 11.03 -10.93
N HIS A 58 -11.18 12.35 -10.93
CA HIS A 58 -10.49 13.05 -9.85
C HIS A 58 -11.18 12.86 -8.49
N SER A 59 -12.49 12.63 -8.47
CA SER A 59 -13.25 12.28 -7.26
C SER A 59 -12.88 10.90 -6.72
N ALA A 60 -12.76 9.89 -7.57
CA ALA A 60 -12.35 8.54 -7.18
C ALA A 60 -10.90 8.53 -6.69
N LEU A 61 -10.01 9.27 -7.37
CA LEU A 61 -8.62 9.45 -6.94
C LEU A 61 -8.53 10.16 -5.58
N ALA A 62 -9.28 11.24 -5.37
CA ALA A 62 -9.33 11.93 -4.09
C ALA A 62 -9.84 11.02 -2.97
N ALA A 63 -10.91 10.26 -3.21
CA ALA A 63 -11.43 9.29 -2.24
C ALA A 63 -10.38 8.21 -1.90
N ALA A 64 -9.67 7.68 -2.90
CA ALA A 64 -8.62 6.68 -2.67
C ALA A 64 -7.44 7.24 -1.85
N ARG A 65 -7.08 8.51 -2.04
CA ARG A 65 -6.05 9.20 -1.24
C ARG A 65 -6.48 9.35 0.22
N VAL A 66 -7.73 9.74 0.46
CA VAL A 66 -8.29 9.86 1.81
C VAL A 66 -8.32 8.49 2.50
N GLU A 67 -8.81 7.45 1.83
CA GLU A 67 -8.84 6.09 2.40
C GLU A 67 -7.44 5.56 2.73
N PHE A 68 -6.44 5.81 1.87
CA PHE A 68 -5.05 5.45 2.16
C PHE A 68 -4.53 6.18 3.41
N ALA A 69 -4.76 7.49 3.53
CA ALA A 69 -4.34 8.26 4.68
C ALA A 69 -5.02 7.79 5.98
N LEU A 70 -6.32 7.46 5.93
CA LEU A 70 -7.06 6.93 7.08
C LEU A 70 -6.56 5.56 7.51
N ALA A 71 -6.31 4.65 6.56
CA ALA A 71 -5.77 3.33 6.86
C ALA A 71 -4.35 3.42 7.44
N ALA A 72 -3.51 4.32 6.93
CA ALA A 72 -2.16 4.54 7.43
C ALA A 72 -2.17 5.08 8.86
N ARG A 73 -3.06 6.02 9.13
CA ARG A 73 -3.27 6.58 10.47
C ARG A 73 -3.75 5.51 11.44
N ALA A 74 -4.76 4.72 11.08
CA ALA A 74 -5.27 3.66 11.95
C ALA A 74 -4.19 2.64 12.32
N LEU A 75 -3.33 2.26 11.37
CA LEU A 75 -2.19 1.41 11.65
C LEU A 75 -1.17 2.10 12.57
N ALA A 76 -0.84 3.37 12.32
CA ALA A 76 0.07 4.12 13.18
C ALA A 76 -0.46 4.26 14.61
N ASP A 77 -1.76 4.52 14.78
CA ASP A 77 -2.41 4.63 16.08
C ASP A 77 -2.36 3.29 16.84
N ASP A 78 -2.57 2.15 16.16
CA ASP A 78 -2.42 0.81 16.75
C ASP A 78 -0.96 0.54 17.19
N LEU A 79 0.02 0.91 16.36
CA LEU A 79 1.44 0.78 16.69
C LEU A 79 1.83 1.63 17.90
N ILE A 80 1.37 2.88 17.95
CA ILE A 80 1.63 3.80 19.06
C ILE A 80 0.98 3.26 20.33
N ALA A 81 -0.28 2.83 20.26
CA ALA A 81 -0.95 2.19 21.40
C ALA A 81 -0.10 1.04 21.92
N ARG A 82 0.25 0.08 21.07
CA ARG A 82 1.09 -1.08 21.47
C ARG A 82 2.42 -0.68 22.11
N GLY A 83 3.12 0.31 21.56
CA GLY A 83 4.38 0.81 22.10
C GLY A 83 4.25 1.54 23.45
N LEU A 84 3.12 2.19 23.71
CA LEU A 84 2.84 2.82 25.01
C LEU A 84 2.54 1.79 26.12
N HIS A 85 2.11 0.58 25.77
CA HIS A 85 1.73 -0.46 26.75
C HIS A 85 2.93 -1.33 27.13
N SER A 86 3.96 -1.40 26.29
CA SER A 86 5.20 -2.14 26.57
C SER A 86 6.19 -1.42 27.48
N GLY A 87 5.94 -0.17 27.86
CA GLY A 87 6.86 0.66 28.65
C GLY A 87 6.48 0.86 30.13
N ARG A 88 5.42 0.20 30.63
CA ARG A 88 4.88 0.44 31.98
C ARG A 88 4.84 -0.78 32.90
N ASP A 89 5.61 -1.82 32.56
CA ASP A 89 5.75 -3.05 33.32
C ASP A 89 7.18 -3.17 33.87
N GLY A 90 7.51 -2.26 34.78
CA GLY A 90 8.78 -2.22 35.49
C GLY A 90 8.58 -1.60 36.87
N ASP A 91 8.13 -2.42 37.81
CA ASP A 91 8.26 -2.23 39.26
C ASP A 91 8.83 -3.53 39.86
#